data_AF-J9F9M0-F1
#
_entry.id   AF-J9F9M0-F1
#
_cell.length_a   1.000
_cell.length_b   1.000
_cell.length_c   1.000
_cell.angle_alpha   90.00
_cell.angle_beta   90.00
_cell.angle_gamma   90.00
#
_symmetry.space_group_name_H-M   'P 1'
#
loop_
_entity.id
_entity.type
_entity.pdbx_description
1 polymer ?
#
loop_
_entity_poly.entity_id
_entity_poly.type
_entity_poly.pdbx_seq_one_letter_code
_entity_poly.pdbx_strand_id
1 'polypeptide(L)'
;MTNRPAGSPPMTLLDYFPDNFLLFVDESHVTLPQLKAMQRGDRSRKEALVNFGFRLPSAYDNRPLTFDEFTERIHQRVFVSATPGDYEKERAGQVVEQIIRPTGLLDPEIFVRPIEGQIDDLIGEINEKINKGQRTLVTTLTKK
;
A
#
# COMPACT_ATOMS: atom_id res chain seq x y z
N MET A 1 -27.71 -11.35 -17.12
CA MET A 1 -26.84 -10.29 -16.56
C MET A 1 -27.39 -9.94 -15.19
N THR A 2 -26.56 -9.80 -14.16
CA THR A 2 -27.01 -9.45 -12.81
C THR A 2 -27.90 -8.21 -12.88
N ASN A 3 -29.16 -8.31 -12.45
CA ASN A 3 -30.22 -7.30 -12.59
C ASN A 3 -30.01 -6.10 -11.64
N ARG A 4 -28.76 -5.61 -11.57
CA ARG A 4 -28.30 -4.56 -10.65
C ARG A 4 -28.50 -3.19 -11.31
N PRO A 5 -28.92 -2.17 -10.55
CA PRO A 5 -28.99 -0.80 -11.06
C PRO A 5 -27.65 -0.31 -11.59
N ALA A 6 -27.67 0.53 -12.63
CA ALA A 6 -26.48 1.22 -13.12
C ALA A 6 -25.81 2.02 -12.00
N GLY A 7 -24.48 2.02 -11.97
CA GLY A 7 -23.68 2.66 -10.93
C GLY A 7 -23.60 1.91 -9.59
N SER A 8 -24.43 0.87 -9.38
CA SER A 8 -24.36 0.09 -8.14
C SER A 8 -22.99 -0.58 -7.97
N PRO A 9 -22.53 -0.82 -6.72
CA PRO A 9 -21.26 -1.50 -6.48
C PRO A 9 -21.25 -2.85 -7.21
N PRO A 10 -20.12 -3.35 -7.73
CA PRO A 10 -19.99 -4.72 -8.22
C PRO A 10 -20.13 -5.74 -7.08
N MET A 11 -20.32 -7.03 -7.42
CA MET A 11 -19.93 -8.11 -6.49
C MET A 11 -18.42 -8.29 -6.54
N THR A 12 -17.83 -8.52 -5.38
CA THR A 12 -16.41 -8.75 -5.15
C THR A 12 -16.23 -9.99 -4.29
N LEU A 13 -14.98 -10.36 -4.02
CA LEU A 13 -14.67 -11.43 -3.08
C LEU A 13 -15.23 -11.16 -1.68
N LEU A 14 -15.34 -9.89 -1.26
CA LEU A 14 -15.86 -9.53 0.07
C LEU A 14 -17.30 -10.00 0.26
N ASP A 15 -18.11 -10.01 -0.81
CA ASP A 15 -19.51 -10.42 -0.75
C ASP A 15 -19.68 -11.96 -0.61
N TYR A 16 -18.59 -12.72 -0.67
CA TYR A 16 -18.58 -14.18 -0.44
C TYR A 16 -18.19 -14.54 1.00
N PHE A 17 -17.68 -13.58 1.77
CA PHE A 17 -17.38 -13.80 3.18
C PHE A 17 -18.65 -13.65 4.02
N PRO A 18 -18.76 -14.35 5.16
CA PRO A 18 -19.77 -14.06 6.17
C PRO A 18 -19.63 -12.63 6.69
N ASP A 19 -20.72 -12.01 7.13
CA ASP A 19 -20.73 -10.62 7.64
C ASP A 19 -19.73 -10.39 8.79
N ASN A 20 -19.32 -11.44 9.52
CA ASN A 20 -18.39 -11.35 10.65
C ASN A 20 -16.95 -11.75 10.32
N PHE A 21 -16.53 -11.68 9.06
CA PHE A 21 -15.13 -11.96 8.71
C PHE A 21 -14.15 -10.92 9.28
N LEU A 22 -12.90 -11.34 9.47
CA LEU A 22 -11.81 -10.49 9.91
C LEU A 22 -10.88 -10.15 8.73
N LEU A 23 -10.70 -8.86 8.46
CA LEU A 23 -9.77 -8.39 7.45
C LEU A 23 -8.39 -8.08 8.05
N PHE A 24 -7.33 -8.60 7.43
CA PHE A 24 -5.97 -8.10 7.66
C PHE A 24 -5.53 -7.27 6.46
N VAL A 25 -4.98 -6.09 6.74
CA VAL A 25 -4.37 -5.24 5.72
C VAL A 25 -2.89 -5.13 6.08
N ASP A 26 -2.09 -5.94 5.38
CA ASP A 26 -0.64 -5.91 5.50
C ASP A 26 -0.05 -4.69 4.80
N GLU A 27 1.08 -4.18 5.30
CA GLU A 27 1.67 -2.90 4.91
C GLU A 27 0.63 -1.80 4.67
N SER A 28 -0.25 -1.60 5.66
CA SER A 28 -1.48 -0.81 5.53
C SER A 28 -1.26 0.61 5.00
N HIS A 29 -0.11 1.19 5.35
CA HIS A 29 0.30 2.54 4.94
C HIS A 29 0.50 2.68 3.42
N VAL A 30 0.73 1.56 2.71
CA VAL A 30 0.79 1.49 1.25
C VAL A 30 -0.52 0.96 0.66
N THR A 31 -1.06 -0.12 1.25
CA THR A 31 -2.24 -0.81 0.70
C THR A 31 -3.50 0.04 0.72
N LEU A 32 -3.73 0.84 1.77
CA LEU A 32 -4.93 1.68 1.85
C LEU A 32 -4.94 2.81 0.80
N PRO A 33 -3.83 3.58 0.60
CA PRO A 33 -3.74 4.49 -0.53
C PRO A 33 -3.97 3.82 -1.88
N GLN A 34 -3.42 2.61 -2.09
CA GLN A 34 -3.63 1.85 -3.32
C GLN A 34 -5.12 1.55 -3.54
N LEU A 35 -5.81 1.00 -2.54
CA LEU A 35 -7.25 0.70 -2.59
C LEU A 35 -8.08 1.95 -2.90
N LYS A 36 -7.75 3.09 -2.27
CA LYS A 36 -8.42 4.38 -2.51
C LYS A 36 -8.25 4.88 -3.95
N ALA A 37 -7.13 4.57 -4.60
CA ALA A 37 -6.81 5.00 -5.96
C ALA A 37 -7.42 4.10 -7.05
N MET A 38 -7.75 2.84 -6.75
CA MET A 38 -8.17 1.83 -7.75
C MET A 38 -9.35 2.28 -8.61
N GLN A 39 -10.42 2.79 -8.01
CA GLN A 39 -11.62 3.19 -8.76
C GLN A 39 -11.32 4.33 -9.73
N ARG A 40 -10.54 5.34 -9.32
CA ARG A 40 -10.18 6.48 -10.18
C ARG A 40 -9.30 6.07 -11.33
N GLY A 41 -8.30 5.22 -11.07
CA GLY A 41 -7.43 4.67 -12.10
C GLY A 41 -8.19 3.82 -13.13
N ASP A 42 -9.11 2.97 -12.67
CA ASP A 42 -9.95 2.18 -13.57
C ASP A 42 -10.90 3.05 -14.41
N ARG A 43 -11.54 4.06 -13.79
CA ARG A 43 -12.43 4.99 -14.48
C ARG A 43 -11.71 5.73 -15.61
N SER A 44 -10.53 6.28 -15.33
CA SER A 44 -9.74 7.03 -16.32
C SER A 44 -9.37 6.18 -17.54
N ARG A 45 -8.97 4.92 -17.33
CA ARG A 45 -8.68 4.01 -18.46
C ARG A 45 -9.91 3.67 -19.28
N LYS A 46 -11.05 3.41 -18.63
CA LYS A 46 -12.30 3.07 -19.32
C LYS A 46 -12.91 4.23 -20.06
N GLU A 47 -12.71 5.45 -19.57
CA GLU A 47 -13.20 6.66 -20.22
C GLU A 47 -12.65 6.81 -21.64
N ALA A 48 -11.35 6.55 -21.83
CA ALA A 48 -10.77 6.50 -23.16
C ALA A 48 -11.45 5.42 -24.04
N LEU A 49 -11.63 4.21 -23.53
CA LEU A 49 -12.25 3.10 -24.29
C LEU A 49 -13.69 3.41 -24.72
N VAL A 50 -14.47 4.05 -23.84
CA VAL A 50 -15.86 4.43 -24.14
C VAL A 50 -15.89 5.59 -25.13
N ASN A 51 -15.06 6.62 -24.94
CA ASN A 51 -15.03 7.80 -25.82
C ASN A 51 -14.61 7.46 -27.26
N PHE A 52 -13.72 6.49 -27.44
CA PHE A 52 -13.31 6.00 -28.77
C PHE A 52 -14.19 4.84 -29.30
N GLY A 53 -15.32 4.52 -28.64
CA GLY A 53 -16.28 3.54 -29.16
C GLY A 53 -15.88 2.07 -29.01
N PHE A 54 -14.81 1.76 -28.27
CA PHE A 54 -14.39 0.37 -28.02
C PHE A 54 -15.26 -0.36 -26.98
N ARG A 55 -15.95 0.39 -26.10
CA ARG A 55 -16.83 -0.17 -25.07
C ARG A 55 -18.10 0.67 -24.91
N LEU A 56 -19.18 0.01 -24.53
CA LEU A 56 -20.42 0.67 -24.14
C LEU A 56 -20.27 1.39 -22.78
N PRO A 57 -21.08 2.43 -22.49
CA PRO A 57 -21.06 3.12 -21.21
C PRO A 57 -21.29 2.21 -19.99
N SER A 58 -21.99 1.09 -20.14
CA SER A 58 -22.18 0.11 -19.06
C SER A 58 -20.88 -0.53 -18.56
N ALA A 59 -19.78 -0.43 -19.32
CA ALA A 59 -18.47 -0.90 -18.89
C ALA A 59 -17.94 -0.18 -17.64
N TYR A 60 -18.45 1.03 -17.35
CA TYR A 60 -18.11 1.76 -16.13
C TYR A 60 -18.59 1.05 -14.85
N ASP A 61 -19.64 0.25 -14.93
CA ASP A 61 -20.21 -0.44 -13.77
C ASP A 61 -19.37 -1.68 -13.37
N ASN A 62 -18.60 -2.25 -14.30
CA ASN A 62 -17.67 -3.35 -14.03
C ASN A 62 -16.34 -2.86 -13.42
N ARG A 63 -16.39 -2.10 -12.33
CA ARG A 63 -15.24 -1.37 -11.74
C ARG A 63 -14.78 -1.99 -10.41
N PRO A 64 -13.64 -1.57 -9.86
CA PRO A 64 -13.35 -1.76 -8.43
C PRO A 64 -14.36 -1.04 -7.54
N LEU A 65 -14.42 -1.45 -6.27
CA LEU A 65 -15.15 -0.71 -5.24
C LEU A 65 -14.56 0.70 -5.07
N THR A 66 -15.40 1.67 -4.73
CA THR A 66 -14.92 2.91 -4.13
C THR A 66 -14.38 2.61 -2.74
N PHE A 67 -13.58 3.54 -2.19
CA PHE A 67 -13.06 3.37 -0.84
C PHE A 67 -14.19 3.31 0.21
N ASP A 68 -15.24 4.12 0.04
CA ASP A 68 -16.39 4.14 0.93
C ASP A 68 -17.14 2.81 0.87
N GLU A 69 -17.43 2.30 -0.33
CA GLU A 69 -18.07 0.98 -0.55
C GLU A 69 -17.25 -0.16 0.08
N PHE A 70 -15.92 -0.09 0.01
CA PHE A 70 -15.03 -1.04 0.68
C PHE A 70 -15.17 -0.94 2.20
N THR A 71 -15.12 0.28 2.76
CA THR A 71 -15.19 0.48 4.22
C THR A 71 -16.53 0.11 4.83
N GLU A 72 -17.63 0.27 4.09
CA GLU A 72 -18.98 -0.14 4.51
C GLU A 72 -19.12 -1.66 4.65
N ARG A 73 -18.32 -2.42 3.89
CA ARG A 73 -18.34 -3.90 3.89
C ARG A 73 -17.43 -4.52 4.95
N ILE A 74 -16.68 -3.71 5.69
CA ILE A 74 -15.67 -4.20 6.63
C ILE A 74 -16.08 -3.86 8.05
N HIS A 75 -16.38 -4.90 8.81
CA HIS A 75 -16.77 -4.79 10.21
C HIS A 75 -15.56 -4.82 11.14
N GLN A 76 -14.72 -5.86 11.03
CA GLN A 76 -13.51 -6.02 11.83
C GLN A 76 -12.28 -6.03 10.94
N ARG A 77 -11.26 -5.27 11.35
CA ARG A 77 -10.01 -5.12 10.60
C ARG A 77 -8.80 -4.93 11.51
N VAL A 78 -7.68 -5.50 11.09
CA VAL A 78 -6.36 -5.30 11.68
C VAL A 78 -5.46 -4.71 10.61
N PHE A 79 -4.98 -3.48 10.87
CA PHE A 79 -3.97 -2.83 10.06
C PHE A 79 -2.60 -3.25 10.57
N VAL A 80 -1.75 -3.80 9.69
CA VAL A 80 -0.40 -4.25 10.02
C VAL A 80 0.57 -3.35 9.27
N SER A 81 1.42 -2.63 9.99
CA SER A 81 2.41 -1.73 9.42
C SER A 81 3.44 -1.35 10.49
N ALA A 82 4.71 -1.26 10.11
CA ALA A 82 5.75 -0.66 10.95
C ALA A 82 5.59 0.88 11.05
N THR A 83 4.95 1.48 10.05
CA THR A 83 4.76 2.94 9.92
C THR A 83 3.31 3.24 9.54
N PRO A 84 2.34 3.10 10.47
CA PRO A 84 0.91 3.30 10.15
C PRO A 84 0.65 4.73 9.66
N GLY A 85 -0.17 4.84 8.60
CA GLY A 85 -0.60 6.11 8.04
C GLY A 85 -1.66 6.83 8.88
N ASP A 86 -2.10 7.99 8.41
CA ASP A 86 -3.06 8.84 9.13
C ASP A 86 -4.44 8.18 9.24
N TYR A 87 -4.90 7.51 8.16
CA TYR A 87 -6.19 6.83 8.15
C TYR A 87 -6.27 5.75 9.23
N GLU A 88 -5.21 4.96 9.38
CA GLU A 88 -5.14 3.92 10.39
C GLU A 88 -5.17 4.51 11.79
N LYS A 89 -4.37 5.56 12.04
CA LYS A 89 -4.30 6.24 13.33
C LYS A 89 -5.64 6.85 13.75
N GLU A 90 -6.35 7.49 12.83
CA GLU A 90 -7.67 8.09 13.09
C GLU A 90 -8.77 7.05 13.36
N ARG A 91 -8.63 5.84 12.80
CA ARG A 91 -9.66 4.78 12.87
C ARG A 91 -9.34 3.68 13.88
N ALA A 92 -8.14 3.63 14.41
CA ALA A 92 -7.71 2.60 15.36
C ALA A 92 -8.43 2.80 16.71
N GLY A 93 -9.21 1.80 17.12
CA GLY A 93 -9.72 1.74 18.49
C GLY A 93 -8.64 1.34 19.50
N GLN A 94 -7.63 0.61 19.04
CA GLN A 94 -6.47 0.19 19.82
C GLN A 94 -5.25 0.06 18.90
N VAL A 95 -4.10 0.53 19.38
CA VAL A 95 -2.79 0.32 18.73
C VAL A 95 -2.04 -0.73 19.55
N VAL A 96 -1.51 -1.75 18.87
CA VAL A 96 -0.72 -2.82 19.49
C VAL A 96 0.66 -2.82 18.84
N GLU A 97 1.70 -2.73 19.67
CA GLU A 97 3.09 -2.66 19.21
C GLU A 97 3.80 -4.00 19.43
N GLN A 98 4.58 -4.42 18.43
CA GLN A 98 5.48 -5.57 18.52
C GLN A 98 6.89 -5.15 18.12
N ILE A 99 7.65 -4.66 19.10
CA ILE A 99 9.02 -4.12 18.89
C ILE A 99 10.07 -5.22 19.08
N ILE A 100 9.84 -6.15 20.02
CA ILE A 100 10.82 -7.18 20.36
C ILE A 100 10.88 -8.25 19.28
N ARG A 101 12.07 -8.42 18.69
CA ARG A 101 12.34 -9.48 17.70
C ARG A 101 12.69 -10.78 18.41
N PRO A 102 12.13 -11.94 18.00
CA PRO A 102 12.46 -13.24 18.59
C PRO A 102 13.95 -13.60 18.56
N THR A 103 14.70 -13.07 17.59
CA THR A 103 16.15 -13.28 17.43
C THR A 103 17.02 -12.36 18.29
N GLY A 104 16.44 -11.35 18.95
CA GLY A 104 17.18 -10.33 19.70
C GLY A 104 17.94 -9.31 18.84
N LEU A 105 17.71 -9.29 17.51
CA LEU A 105 18.32 -8.28 16.64
C LEU A 105 17.86 -6.86 17.04
N LEU A 106 18.83 -5.97 17.20
CA LEU A 106 18.60 -4.57 17.54
C LEU A 106 18.39 -3.72 16.29
N ASP A 107 17.77 -2.55 16.47
CA ASP A 107 17.73 -1.53 15.43
C ASP A 107 19.15 -1.02 15.12
N PRO A 108 19.46 -0.70 13.85
CA PRO A 108 20.79 -0.26 13.46
C PRO A 108 21.11 1.14 14.01
N GLU A 109 22.40 1.41 14.23
CA GLU A 109 22.88 2.76 14.55
C GLU A 109 22.73 3.68 13.32
N ILE A 110 22.38 4.95 13.58
CA ILE A 110 22.15 5.97 12.55
C ILE A 110 23.20 7.07 12.69
N PHE A 111 23.87 7.41 11.59
CA PHE A 111 24.86 8.47 11.50
C PHE A 111 24.47 9.49 10.44
N VAL A 112 24.63 10.78 10.74
CA VAL A 112 24.42 11.88 9.79
C VAL A 112 25.79 12.45 9.42
N ARG A 113 26.12 12.46 8.12
CA ARG A 113 27.39 12.97 7.59
C ARG A 113 27.17 14.16 6.63
N PRO A 114 28.13 15.08 6.49
CA PRO A 114 28.04 16.17 5.53
C PRO A 114 27.93 15.67 4.08
N ILE A 115 27.35 16.50 3.20
CA ILE A 115 27.28 16.20 1.75
C ILE A 115 28.66 16.33 1.08
N GLU A 116 29.51 17.21 1.59
CA GLU A 116 30.86 17.42 1.06
C GLU A 116 31.69 16.14 1.23
N GLY A 117 32.27 15.63 0.13
CA GLY A 117 33.02 14.38 0.13
C GLY A 117 32.18 13.10 0.30
N GLN A 118 30.84 13.18 0.23
CA GLN A 118 29.96 12.03 0.52
C GLN A 118 30.24 10.77 -0.32
N ILE A 119 30.72 10.94 -1.56
CA ILE A 119 30.97 9.82 -2.47
C ILE A 119 32.24 9.08 -2.06
N ASP A 120 33.31 9.80 -1.74
CA ASP A 120 34.57 9.21 -1.29
C ASP A 120 34.39 8.51 0.07
N ASP A 121 33.66 9.15 0.98
CA ASP A 121 33.26 8.60 2.27
C ASP A 121 32.46 7.28 2.11
N LEU A 122 31.42 7.31 1.26
CA LEU A 122 30.60 6.13 0.97
C LEU A 122 31.40 4.99 0.33
N ILE A 123 32.31 5.29 -0.59
CA ILE A 123 33.19 4.29 -1.22
C ILE A 123 34.10 3.64 -0.17
N GLY A 124 34.64 4.44 0.75
CA GLY A 124 35.41 3.95 1.90
C GLY A 124 34.61 2.94 2.73
N GLU A 125 33.41 3.33 3.16
CA GLU A 125 32.50 2.47 3.93
C GLU A 125 32.14 1.18 3.18
N ILE A 126 31.82 1.25 1.89
CA ILE A 126 31.50 0.06 1.08
C ILE A 126 32.69 -0.91 1.04
N ASN A 127 33.91 -0.41 0.81
CA ASN A 127 35.11 -1.26 0.78
C ASN A 127 35.36 -1.93 2.13
N GLU A 128 35.13 -1.23 3.24
CA GLU A 128 35.20 -1.83 4.58
C GLU A 128 34.18 -2.96 4.79
N LYS A 129 32.94 -2.80 4.30
CA LYS A 129 31.91 -3.86 4.37
C LYS A 129 32.25 -5.04 3.48
N ILE A 130 32.81 -4.81 2.28
CA ILE A 130 33.26 -5.87 1.37
C ILE A 130 34.34 -6.74 2.03
N ASN A 131 35.33 -6.12 2.69
CA ASN A 131 36.39 -6.82 3.41
C ASN A 131 35.87 -7.73 4.53
N LYS A 132 34.66 -7.45 5.05
CA LYS A 132 33.95 -8.24 6.07
C LYS A 132 32.94 -9.23 5.48
N GLY A 133 32.86 -9.35 4.15
CA GLY A 133 31.88 -10.22 3.46
C GLY A 133 30.43 -9.72 3.52
N GLN A 134 30.20 -8.47 3.94
CA GLN A 134 28.88 -7.86 4.11
C GLN A 134 28.37 -7.21 2.80
N ARG A 135 27.18 -6.63 2.83
CA ARG A 135 26.55 -5.94 1.68
C ARG A 135 26.06 -4.56 2.11
N THR A 136 26.04 -3.64 1.16
CA THR A 136 25.56 -2.26 1.35
C THR A 136 24.39 -1.99 0.41
N LEU A 137 23.34 -1.35 0.92
CA LEU A 137 22.23 -0.82 0.14
C LEU A 137 22.34 0.71 0.08
N VAL A 138 22.21 1.28 -1.12
CA VAL A 138 22.30 2.73 -1.34
C VAL A 138 21.05 3.18 -2.09
N THR A 139 20.45 4.27 -1.63
CA THR A 139 19.30 4.90 -2.28
C THR A 139 19.66 6.31 -2.68
N THR A 140 19.40 6.68 -3.93
CA THR A 140 19.59 8.03 -4.47
C THR A 140 18.25 8.56 -5.02
N LEU A 141 18.11 9.87 -5.15
CA LEU A 141 16.85 10.49 -5.61
C LEU A 141 16.67 10.44 -7.13
N THR A 142 17.76 10.46 -7.91
CA THR A 142 17.69 10.58 -9.36
C THR A 142 18.19 9.31 -10.05
N LYS A 143 17.41 8.89 -11.04
CA LYS A 143 17.82 7.97 -12.10
C LYS A 143 18.06 8.86 -13.33
N LYS A 144 19.32 9.08 -13.73
CA LYS A 144 19.60 9.63 -15.06
C LYS A 144 19.45 8.55 -16.11
#